data_AF-A0A4Q3KYE3-F1
#
_entry.id   AF-A0A4Q3KYE3-F1
#
_cell.length_a   1.000
_cell.length_b   1.000
_cell.length_c   1.000
_cell.angle_alpha   90.00
_cell.angle_beta   90.00
_cell.angle_gamma   90.00
#
_symmetry.space_group_name_H-M   'P 1'
#
loop_
_entity.id
_entity.type
_entity.pdbx_description
1 polymer ?
#
loop_
_entity_poly.entity_id
_entity_poly.type
_entity_poly.pdbx_seq_one_letter_code
_entity_poly.pdbx_strand_id
1 'polypeptide(L)'
;MAASIKQSPSHLQGISLDAAKPDFEDAAAFGNKTANLAKLKRVLASDPRAVAARSAVPDFCGLSHQLVYGHLTQHAGREFAAALGELNKSLQPGVQPLSGQARAKLGLVRALVHKTFAEHPLAVDQAFVGRHAQHRLMVRSTGKEDSEALPNAGGNESVANVEPSAPAVAEAIGRVVASYFSERSYAQRLLAGDDVHAPPFMPVLLQVMVGETASGHIPSSGVMFTKEPEGPTPHVTQIQSTLGHNEAVVAGLLPADT
;
A
#
# COMPACT_ATOMS: atom_id res chain seq x y z
N MET A 1 45.73 32.17 -15.94
CA MET A 1 45.10 31.45 -14.82
C MET A 1 43.65 31.20 -15.18
N ALA A 2 43.31 29.99 -15.61
CA ALA A 2 41.94 29.56 -15.86
C ALA A 2 41.76 28.19 -15.20
N ALA A 3 40.83 28.11 -14.25
CA ALA A 3 40.64 26.99 -13.36
C ALA A 3 39.96 25.81 -14.07
N SER A 4 40.55 24.63 -13.89
CA SER A 4 40.02 23.33 -14.32
C SER A 4 38.86 22.93 -13.39
N ILE A 5 37.65 22.94 -13.93
CA ILE A 5 36.46 22.38 -13.27
C ILE A 5 36.45 20.87 -13.54
N LYS A 6 36.75 20.09 -12.50
CA LYS A 6 36.58 18.63 -12.51
C LYS A 6 35.09 18.32 -12.59
N GLN A 7 34.66 17.69 -13.68
CA GLN A 7 33.33 17.11 -13.80
C GLN A 7 33.19 15.95 -12.81
N SER A 8 32.11 15.98 -12.01
CA SER A 8 31.71 14.88 -11.14
C SER A 8 31.05 13.77 -11.96
N PRO A 9 31.20 12.48 -11.58
CA PRO A 9 30.58 11.38 -12.32
C PRO A 9 29.07 11.36 -12.10
N SER A 10 28.32 11.51 -13.19
CA SER A 10 26.87 11.35 -13.24
C SER A 10 26.50 9.86 -13.16
N HIS A 11 26.17 9.37 -11.96
CA HIS A 11 25.66 8.01 -11.74
C HIS A 11 24.13 7.87 -11.95
N LEU A 12 23.52 8.74 -12.75
CA LEU A 12 22.11 8.63 -13.10
C LEU A 12 21.98 8.38 -14.60
N GLN A 13 22.35 7.16 -15.01
CA GLN A 13 21.89 6.60 -16.27
C GLN A 13 20.45 6.13 -16.07
N GLY A 14 19.60 6.54 -17.01
CA GLY A 14 18.15 6.42 -16.95
C GLY A 14 17.67 5.01 -16.64
N ILE A 15 16.68 4.93 -15.74
CA ILE A 15 15.82 3.77 -15.62
C ILE A 15 15.05 3.68 -16.94
N SER A 16 15.50 2.78 -17.81
CA SER A 16 14.80 2.43 -19.04
C SER A 16 13.43 1.86 -18.67
N LEU A 17 12.37 2.46 -19.20
CA LEU A 17 10.99 1.98 -19.05
C LEU A 17 10.67 0.81 -20.01
N ASP A 18 11.65 0.34 -20.79
CA ASP A 18 11.55 -0.91 -21.58
C ASP A 18 11.91 -2.17 -20.75
N ALA A 19 11.92 -2.05 -19.42
CA ALA A 19 12.16 -3.17 -18.52
C ALA A 19 11.08 -4.25 -18.68
N ALA A 20 11.49 -5.52 -18.60
CA ALA A 20 10.58 -6.65 -18.47
C ALA A 20 9.48 -6.34 -17.45
N LYS A 21 8.24 -6.78 -17.71
CA LYS A 21 7.12 -6.57 -16.79
C LYS A 21 7.56 -6.93 -15.36
N PRO A 22 7.37 -6.03 -14.37
CA PRO A 22 7.85 -6.27 -13.02
C PRO A 22 7.28 -7.56 -12.46
N ASP A 23 8.13 -8.35 -11.81
CA ASP A 23 7.70 -9.54 -11.08
C ASP A 23 7.03 -9.11 -9.77
N PHE A 24 5.70 -8.96 -9.83
CA PHE A 24 4.90 -8.59 -8.67
C PHE A 24 4.85 -9.68 -7.60
N GLU A 25 5.36 -10.90 -7.83
CA GLU A 25 5.46 -11.94 -6.80
C GLU A 25 6.61 -11.70 -5.80
N ASP A 26 7.52 -10.75 -6.08
CA ASP A 26 8.58 -10.34 -5.15
C ASP A 26 8.01 -9.52 -3.98
N ALA A 27 7.65 -10.21 -2.90
CA ALA A 27 7.17 -9.61 -1.67
C ALA A 27 8.21 -8.70 -1.00
N ALA A 28 9.51 -8.90 -1.22
CA ALA A 28 10.53 -8.02 -0.64
C ALA A 28 10.59 -6.65 -1.32
N ALA A 29 10.10 -6.54 -2.57
CA ALA A 29 10.01 -5.28 -3.30
C ALA A 29 8.61 -4.64 -3.19
N PHE A 30 7.56 -5.43 -3.37
CA PHE A 30 6.17 -4.95 -3.51
C PHE A 30 5.25 -5.28 -2.34
N GLY A 31 5.76 -6.03 -1.37
CA GLY A 31 5.03 -6.47 -0.19
C GLY A 31 3.99 -7.55 -0.42
N ASN A 32 3.41 -8.04 0.68
CA ASN A 32 2.69 -9.30 0.68
C ASN A 32 1.35 -9.23 -0.05
N LYS A 33 0.60 -8.13 0.06
CA LYS A 33 -0.70 -8.02 -0.64
C LYS A 33 -0.50 -8.05 -2.16
N THR A 34 0.46 -7.28 -2.68
CA THR A 34 0.78 -7.30 -4.11
C THR A 34 1.23 -8.69 -4.57
N ALA A 35 2.15 -9.32 -3.82
CA ALA A 35 2.65 -10.66 -4.15
C ALA A 35 1.56 -11.73 -4.09
N ASN A 36 0.67 -11.67 -3.11
CA ASN A 36 -0.45 -12.60 -2.99
C ASN A 36 -1.47 -12.41 -4.11
N LEU A 37 -1.76 -11.18 -4.53
CA LEU A 37 -2.63 -10.92 -5.68
C LEU A 37 -2.00 -11.42 -7.00
N ALA A 38 -0.68 -11.27 -7.17
CA ALA A 38 0.04 -11.80 -8.32
C ALA A 38 -0.03 -13.33 -8.37
N LYS A 39 0.26 -14.00 -7.26
CA LYS A 39 0.13 -15.46 -7.12
C LYS A 39 -1.31 -15.92 -7.39
N LEU A 40 -2.31 -15.25 -6.82
CA LEU A 40 -3.72 -15.59 -6.99
C LEU A 40 -4.15 -15.42 -8.46
N LYS A 41 -3.76 -14.33 -9.11
CA LYS A 41 -4.04 -14.09 -10.54
C LYS A 41 -3.48 -15.22 -11.41
N ARG A 42 -2.25 -15.67 -11.13
CA ARG A 42 -1.64 -16.83 -11.82
C ARG A 42 -2.43 -18.12 -11.58
N VAL A 43 -2.75 -18.43 -10.32
CA VAL A 43 -3.50 -19.65 -9.96
C VAL A 43 -4.85 -19.69 -10.66
N LEU A 44 -5.64 -18.62 -10.56
CA LEU A 44 -6.97 -18.54 -11.19
C LEU A 44 -6.91 -18.62 -12.73
N ALA A 45 -5.87 -18.06 -13.35
CA ALA A 45 -5.68 -18.17 -14.80
C ALA A 45 -5.32 -19.61 -15.24
N SER A 46 -4.72 -20.41 -14.35
CA SER A 46 -4.28 -21.78 -14.64
C SER A 46 -5.28 -22.86 -14.24
N ASP A 47 -6.21 -22.61 -13.33
CA ASP A 47 -7.21 -23.58 -12.88
C ASP A 47 -8.44 -23.57 -13.80
N PRO A 48 -8.72 -24.66 -14.55
CA PRO A 48 -9.88 -24.73 -15.44
C PRO A 48 -11.22 -24.49 -14.75
N ARG A 49 -11.33 -24.82 -13.45
CA ARG A 49 -12.54 -24.59 -12.65
C ARG A 49 -12.73 -23.12 -12.35
N ALA A 50 -11.65 -22.40 -12.02
CA ALA A 50 -11.68 -20.96 -11.80
C ALA A 50 -12.03 -20.21 -13.08
N VAL A 51 -11.47 -20.64 -14.22
CA VAL A 51 -11.80 -20.11 -15.55
C VAL A 51 -13.28 -20.33 -15.88
N ALA A 52 -13.78 -21.55 -15.69
CA ALA A 52 -15.19 -21.86 -15.91
C ALA A 52 -16.13 -21.04 -14.99
N ALA A 53 -15.71 -20.84 -13.73
CA ALA A 53 -16.43 -20.02 -12.75
C ALA A 53 -16.23 -18.50 -12.94
N ARG A 54 -15.43 -18.08 -13.92
CA ARG A 54 -15.07 -16.66 -14.18
C ARG A 54 -14.49 -15.95 -12.95
N SER A 55 -13.80 -16.69 -12.09
CA SER A 55 -13.08 -16.11 -10.96
C SER A 55 -11.92 -15.27 -11.47
N ALA A 56 -11.82 -14.01 -11.00
CA ALA A 56 -10.80 -13.09 -11.47
C ALA A 56 -10.28 -12.21 -10.33
N VAL A 57 -9.01 -11.81 -10.44
CA VAL A 57 -8.44 -10.72 -9.64
C VAL A 57 -8.57 -9.43 -10.45
N PRO A 58 -9.12 -8.34 -9.88
CA PRO A 58 -9.12 -7.03 -10.53
C PRO A 58 -7.71 -6.63 -10.95
N ASP A 59 -7.58 -5.90 -12.04
CA ASP A 59 -6.26 -5.49 -12.50
C ASP A 59 -5.58 -4.57 -11.47
N PHE A 60 -4.26 -4.67 -11.36
CA PHE A 60 -3.52 -3.97 -10.33
C PHE A 60 -2.10 -3.63 -10.78
N CYS A 61 -1.50 -2.66 -10.10
CA CYS A 61 -0.14 -2.19 -10.30
C CYS A 61 0.53 -2.00 -8.93
N GLY A 62 1.68 -2.65 -8.73
CA GLY A 62 2.51 -2.48 -7.54
C GLY A 62 3.54 -1.37 -7.73
N LEU A 63 3.69 -0.52 -6.71
CA LEU A 63 4.78 0.43 -6.57
C LEU A 63 5.75 -0.10 -5.51
N SER A 64 6.99 -0.38 -5.91
CA SER A 64 7.98 -0.97 -5.02
C SER A 64 8.40 0.00 -3.91
N HIS A 65 8.89 -0.55 -2.81
CA HIS A 65 9.46 0.25 -1.73
C HIS A 65 10.61 1.15 -2.24
N GLN A 66 11.48 0.63 -3.10
CA GLN A 66 12.60 1.40 -3.65
C GLN A 66 12.12 2.60 -4.46
N LEU A 67 11.06 2.45 -5.25
CA LEU A 67 10.46 3.55 -6.02
C LEU A 67 9.88 4.61 -5.09
N VAL A 68 9.06 4.19 -4.12
CA VAL A 68 8.39 5.10 -3.17
C VAL A 68 9.40 5.82 -2.27
N TYR A 69 10.34 5.09 -1.68
CA TYR A 69 11.38 5.65 -0.82
C TYR A 69 12.34 6.52 -1.61
N GLY A 70 12.76 6.06 -2.80
CA GLY A 70 13.61 6.81 -3.72
C GLY A 70 13.00 8.18 -4.04
N HIS A 71 11.71 8.22 -4.34
CA HIS A 71 10.98 9.46 -4.58
C HIS A 71 11.01 10.42 -3.38
N LEU A 72 10.72 9.94 -2.17
CA LEU A 72 10.83 10.75 -0.95
C LEU A 72 12.24 11.29 -0.73
N THR A 73 13.26 10.45 -0.92
CA THR A 73 14.66 10.88 -0.75
C THR A 73 15.12 11.86 -1.83
N GLN A 74 14.60 11.75 -3.05
CA GLN A 74 14.92 12.65 -4.14
C GLN A 74 14.34 14.05 -3.91
N HIS A 75 13.08 14.13 -3.48
CA HIS A 75 12.34 15.40 -3.43
C HIS A 75 12.34 16.05 -2.05
N ALA A 76 12.47 15.27 -0.98
CA ALA A 76 12.51 15.78 0.40
C ALA A 76 13.78 15.39 1.16
N GLY A 77 14.76 14.74 0.53
CA GLY A 77 15.83 13.97 1.19
C GLY A 77 16.41 14.55 2.47
N ARG A 78 16.88 15.81 2.45
CA ARG A 78 17.45 16.44 3.66
C ARG A 78 16.42 16.70 4.75
N GLU A 79 15.26 17.24 4.38
CA GLU A 79 14.18 17.54 5.31
C GLU A 79 13.58 16.26 5.90
N PHE A 80 13.39 15.23 5.06
CA PHE A 80 12.87 13.94 5.44
C PHE A 80 13.83 13.19 6.37
N ALA A 81 15.13 13.14 6.04
CA ALA A 81 16.13 12.55 6.91
C ALA A 81 16.23 13.27 8.27
N ALA A 82 16.17 14.61 8.26
CA ALA A 82 16.17 15.39 9.50
C ALA A 82 14.92 15.11 10.35
N ALA A 83 13.73 15.07 9.72
CA ALA A 83 12.47 14.80 10.42
C ALA A 83 12.44 13.37 11.02
N LEU A 84 12.94 12.37 10.28
CA LEU A 84 13.10 11.00 10.79
C LEU A 84 14.12 10.93 11.94
N GLY A 85 15.25 11.66 11.84
CA GLY A 85 16.22 11.73 12.92
C GLY A 85 15.64 12.32 14.21
N GLU A 86 14.84 13.38 14.09
CA GLU A 86 14.15 13.99 15.23
C GLU A 86 13.05 13.09 15.81
N LEU A 87 12.32 12.37 14.95
CA LEU A 87 11.39 11.34 15.39
C LEU A 87 12.14 10.26 16.18
N ASN A 88 13.21 9.69 15.62
CA ASN A 88 13.98 8.62 16.25
C ASN A 88 14.52 8.99 17.62
N LYS A 89 14.98 10.24 17.82
CA LYS A 89 15.41 10.74 19.14
C LYS A 89 14.28 10.80 20.16
N SER A 90 13.03 10.98 19.70
CA SER A 90 11.85 11.07 20.56
C SER A 90 11.17 9.72 20.81
N LEU A 91 11.52 8.68 20.04
CA LEU A 91 11.03 7.32 20.21
C LEU A 91 11.77 6.63 21.35
N GLN A 92 11.02 6.04 22.28
CA GLN A 92 11.55 5.18 23.32
C GLN A 92 11.24 3.72 22.96
N PRO A 93 12.25 2.82 22.91
CA PRO A 93 12.03 1.42 22.59
C PRO A 93 11.02 0.76 23.53
N GLY A 94 10.03 0.05 22.97
CA GLY A 94 9.06 -0.72 23.74
C GLY A 94 8.05 0.09 24.56
N VAL A 95 8.04 1.43 24.47
CA VAL A 95 7.11 2.27 25.22
C VAL A 95 5.87 2.58 24.40
N GLN A 96 4.70 2.19 24.93
CA GLN A 96 3.38 2.61 24.46
C GLN A 96 2.53 3.10 25.64
N PRO A 97 1.66 4.11 25.47
CA PRO A 97 1.44 4.92 24.24
C PRO A 97 2.62 5.85 23.95
N LEU A 98 2.65 6.43 22.73
CA LEU A 98 3.71 7.35 22.34
C LEU A 98 3.68 8.64 23.16
N SER A 99 4.87 9.17 23.47
CA SER A 99 4.99 10.48 24.12
C SER A 99 4.35 11.59 23.27
N GLY A 100 3.91 12.68 23.91
CA GLY A 100 3.37 13.84 23.19
C GLY A 100 4.36 14.41 22.16
N GLN A 101 5.66 14.41 22.48
CA GLN A 101 6.71 14.82 21.57
C GLN A 101 6.84 13.87 20.37
N ALA A 102 6.86 12.56 20.59
CA ALA A 102 6.92 11.57 19.52
C ALA A 102 5.72 11.67 18.56
N ARG A 103 4.51 11.84 19.11
CA ARG A 103 3.30 12.06 18.30
C ARG A 103 3.37 13.33 17.47
N ALA A 104 3.87 14.43 18.04
CA ALA A 104 4.10 15.67 17.29
C ALA A 104 5.12 15.47 16.16
N LYS A 105 6.24 14.76 16.43
CA LYS A 105 7.25 14.46 15.39
C LYS A 105 6.71 13.54 14.30
N LEU A 106 5.92 12.52 14.63
CA LEU A 106 5.20 11.71 13.63
C LEU A 106 4.30 12.57 12.75
N GLY A 107 3.54 13.49 13.36
CA GLY A 107 2.71 14.46 12.63
C GLY A 107 3.50 15.29 11.61
N LEU A 108 4.70 15.73 11.98
CA LEU A 108 5.59 16.47 11.06
C LEU A 108 6.07 15.61 9.89
N VAL A 109 6.48 14.35 10.15
CA VAL A 109 6.88 13.43 9.08
C VAL A 109 5.70 13.19 8.12
N ARG A 110 4.50 12.95 8.64
CA ARG A 110 3.28 12.76 7.83
C ARG A 110 2.99 13.97 6.95
N ALA A 111 3.02 15.17 7.53
CA ALA A 111 2.77 16.42 6.80
C ALA A 111 3.80 16.63 5.68
N LEU A 112 5.08 16.33 5.95
CA LEU A 112 6.13 16.39 4.95
C LEU A 112 5.88 15.41 3.80
N VAL A 113 5.54 14.14 4.10
CA VAL A 113 5.21 13.14 3.09
C VAL A 113 4.04 13.60 2.22
N HIS A 114 2.94 14.06 2.81
CA HIS A 114 1.80 14.60 2.05
C HIS A 114 2.21 15.73 1.13
N LYS A 115 2.97 16.71 1.64
CA LYS A 115 3.48 17.84 0.87
C LYS A 115 4.34 17.36 -0.31
N THR A 116 5.26 16.43 -0.08
CA THR A 116 6.15 15.91 -1.12
C THR A 116 5.37 15.31 -2.28
N PHE A 117 4.39 14.44 -2.01
CA PHE A 117 3.60 13.80 -3.07
C PHE A 117 2.63 14.76 -3.78
N ALA A 118 2.20 15.83 -3.11
CA ALA A 118 1.36 16.87 -3.71
C ALA A 118 2.17 17.78 -4.65
N GLU A 119 3.37 18.20 -4.24
CA GLU A 119 4.24 19.09 -5.03
C GLU A 119 5.02 18.34 -6.10
N HIS A 120 5.31 17.06 -5.86
CA HIS A 120 6.04 16.18 -6.76
C HIS A 120 5.26 14.88 -6.92
N PRO A 121 4.26 14.82 -7.83
CA PRO A 121 3.53 13.59 -8.08
C PRO A 121 4.46 12.45 -8.48
N LEU A 122 4.37 11.31 -7.77
CA LEU A 122 5.10 10.11 -8.14
C LEU A 122 4.63 9.62 -9.51
N ALA A 123 5.59 9.39 -10.41
CA ALA A 123 5.29 8.81 -11.72
C ALA A 123 4.75 7.38 -11.56
N VAL A 124 3.46 7.21 -11.87
CA VAL A 124 2.80 5.91 -12.00
C VAL A 124 2.74 5.49 -13.45
N ASP A 125 2.58 4.19 -13.70
CA ASP A 125 2.33 3.65 -15.05
C ASP A 125 1.09 4.34 -15.67
N GLN A 126 1.34 5.30 -16.56
CA GLN A 126 0.28 6.06 -17.24
C GLN A 126 -0.54 5.14 -18.15
N ALA A 127 0.04 4.06 -18.65
CA ALA A 127 -0.70 3.08 -19.43
C ALA A 127 -1.68 2.32 -18.53
N PHE A 128 -1.31 1.98 -17.29
CA PHE A 128 -2.25 1.39 -16.31
C PHE A 128 -3.40 2.35 -16.01
N VAL A 129 -3.11 3.61 -15.66
CA VAL A 129 -4.14 4.61 -15.35
C VAL A 129 -5.05 4.86 -16.55
N GLY A 130 -4.47 5.04 -17.74
CA GLY A 130 -5.21 5.30 -18.97
C GLY A 130 -6.12 4.14 -19.41
N ARG A 131 -5.67 2.88 -19.26
CA ARG A 131 -6.49 1.70 -19.56
C ARG A 131 -7.73 1.60 -18.66
N HIS A 132 -7.67 2.19 -17.46
CA HIS A 132 -8.71 2.10 -16.45
C HIS A 132 -9.41 3.44 -16.19
N ALA A 133 -9.36 4.39 -17.14
CA ALA A 133 -9.92 5.73 -17.00
C ALA A 133 -11.45 5.79 -16.71
N GLN A 134 -12.17 4.69 -16.91
CA GLN A 134 -13.62 4.59 -16.63
C GLN A 134 -13.93 3.89 -15.28
N HIS A 135 -12.91 3.45 -14.55
CA HIS A 135 -13.05 2.73 -13.29
C HIS A 135 -12.44 3.54 -12.15
N ARG A 136 -13.03 3.41 -10.96
CA ARG A 136 -12.39 3.91 -9.74
C ARG A 136 -11.22 3.01 -9.35
N LEU A 137 -10.23 3.60 -8.69
CA LEU A 137 -9.06 2.90 -8.16
C LEU A 137 -9.11 2.86 -6.63
N MET A 138 -8.51 1.82 -6.06
CA MET A 138 -8.18 1.72 -4.66
C MET A 138 -6.67 1.75 -4.52
N VAL A 139 -6.16 2.66 -3.68
CA VAL A 139 -4.74 2.76 -3.35
C VAL A 139 -4.54 2.19 -1.96
N ARG A 140 -3.71 1.17 -1.83
CA ARG A 140 -3.59 0.34 -0.63
C ARG A 140 -2.14 0.32 -0.16
N SER A 141 -1.94 0.36 1.15
CA SER A 141 -0.70 -0.08 1.76
C SER A 141 -0.52 -1.58 1.54
N THR A 142 0.73 -2.02 1.35
CA THR A 142 1.10 -3.43 1.12
C THR A 142 2.41 -3.72 1.85
N GLY A 143 2.45 -3.56 3.16
CA GLY A 143 3.66 -3.75 3.95
C GLY A 143 4.13 -5.23 4.05
N LYS A 144 4.95 -5.50 5.08
CA LYS A 144 5.31 -6.86 5.49
C LYS A 144 4.19 -7.57 6.28
N GLU A 145 3.10 -6.86 6.53
CA GLU A 145 1.81 -7.38 7.00
C GLU A 145 1.31 -8.55 6.12
N ASP A 146 0.45 -9.44 6.64
CA ASP A 146 -0.07 -10.61 5.93
C ASP A 146 0.95 -11.75 5.71
N SER A 147 1.83 -11.97 6.70
CA SER A 147 2.60 -13.22 6.82
C SER A 147 1.91 -14.20 7.77
N GLU A 148 2.22 -15.50 7.68
CA GLU A 148 1.68 -16.52 8.60
C GLU A 148 1.94 -16.18 10.08
N ALA A 149 3.07 -15.50 10.37
CA ALA A 149 3.47 -15.12 11.72
C ALA A 149 2.87 -13.77 12.18
N LEU A 150 2.46 -12.90 11.26
CA LEU A 150 1.97 -11.55 11.53
C LEU A 150 0.76 -11.22 10.65
N PRO A 151 -0.44 -11.72 11.01
CA PRO A 151 -1.71 -11.32 10.39
C PRO A 151 -2.05 -9.89 10.85
N ASN A 152 -1.33 -8.91 10.30
CA ASN A 152 -1.46 -7.52 10.73
C ASN A 152 -2.58 -6.81 9.93
N ALA A 153 -3.82 -7.14 10.24
CA ALA A 153 -4.98 -6.53 9.61
C ALA A 153 -5.11 -5.04 10.01
N GLY A 154 -5.04 -4.14 9.03
CA GLY A 154 -5.52 -2.76 9.15
C GLY A 154 -4.57 -1.74 9.81
N GLY A 155 -3.25 -1.95 9.78
CA GLY A 155 -2.29 -0.98 10.35
C GLY A 155 -2.14 0.35 9.65
N ASN A 156 -2.25 0.29 8.34
CA ASN A 156 -1.96 1.35 7.41
C ASN A 156 -3.22 1.66 6.60
N GLU A 157 -3.33 2.89 6.12
CA GLU A 157 -4.53 3.35 5.41
C GLU A 157 -4.64 2.69 4.02
N SER A 158 -5.88 2.62 3.54
CA SER A 158 -6.20 2.44 2.14
C SER A 158 -7.17 3.54 1.72
N VAL A 159 -7.01 4.06 0.51
CA VAL A 159 -7.86 5.11 -0.06
C VAL A 159 -8.67 4.51 -1.19
N ALA A 160 -9.98 4.36 -0.96
CA ALA A 160 -10.93 3.89 -1.96
C ALA A 160 -11.48 5.05 -2.80
N ASN A 161 -12.18 4.70 -3.88
CA ASN A 161 -12.89 5.60 -4.78
C ASN A 161 -12.01 6.69 -5.42
N VAL A 162 -10.76 6.36 -5.73
CA VAL A 162 -9.79 7.29 -6.33
C VAL A 162 -10.09 7.45 -7.82
N GLU A 163 -10.19 8.70 -8.28
CA GLU A 163 -10.30 9.01 -9.71
C GLU A 163 -9.03 8.54 -10.44
N PRO A 164 -9.14 7.85 -11.60
CA PRO A 164 -8.00 7.40 -12.40
C PRO A 164 -7.33 8.58 -13.14
N SER A 165 -6.83 9.56 -12.38
CA SER A 165 -6.08 10.71 -12.86
C SER A 165 -4.77 10.84 -12.09
N ALA A 166 -3.72 11.35 -12.75
CA ALA A 166 -2.41 11.48 -12.12
C ALA A 166 -2.43 12.30 -10.79
N PRO A 167 -3.15 13.44 -10.69
CA PRO A 167 -3.21 14.20 -9.44
C PRO A 167 -3.90 13.44 -8.30
N ALA A 168 -5.07 12.84 -8.56
CA ALA A 168 -5.81 12.12 -7.53
C ALA A 168 -5.09 10.85 -7.06
N VAL A 169 -4.44 10.14 -7.99
CA VAL A 169 -3.63 8.97 -7.67
C VAL A 169 -2.40 9.37 -6.84
N ALA A 170 -1.70 10.45 -7.20
CA ALA A 170 -0.55 10.92 -6.44
C ALA A 170 -0.92 11.35 -5.02
N GLU A 171 -2.03 12.08 -4.86
CA GLU A 171 -2.56 12.45 -3.55
C GLU A 171 -2.89 11.21 -2.70
N ALA A 172 -3.59 10.24 -3.28
CA ALA A 172 -3.94 9.00 -2.60
C ALA A 172 -2.70 8.18 -2.21
N ILE A 173 -1.68 8.10 -3.07
CA ILE A 173 -0.39 7.49 -2.73
C ILE A 173 0.25 8.22 -1.55
N GLY A 174 0.30 9.56 -1.58
CA GLY A 174 0.84 10.36 -0.49
C GLY A 174 0.15 10.08 0.84
N ARG A 175 -1.18 9.90 0.84
CA ARG A 175 -1.96 9.51 2.03
C ARG A 175 -1.59 8.12 2.54
N VAL A 176 -1.52 7.13 1.65
CA VAL A 176 -1.11 5.77 2.03
C VAL A 176 0.31 5.75 2.59
N VAL A 177 1.26 6.44 1.94
CA VAL A 177 2.65 6.49 2.39
C VAL A 177 2.77 7.21 3.74
N ALA A 178 2.04 8.30 3.96
CA ALA A 178 2.01 8.99 5.24
C ALA A 178 1.46 8.10 6.37
N SER A 179 0.55 7.17 6.08
CA SER A 179 -0.05 6.30 7.09
C SER A 179 0.95 5.33 7.77
N TYR A 180 2.08 5.01 7.13
CA TYR A 180 3.18 4.25 7.75
C TYR A 180 3.87 4.99 8.92
N PHE A 181 3.63 6.30 9.03
CA PHE A 181 4.08 7.17 10.11
C PHE A 181 2.92 7.55 11.04
N SER A 182 1.87 6.73 11.11
CA SER A 182 0.81 6.87 12.11
C SER A 182 1.19 6.20 13.44
N GLU A 183 0.56 6.63 14.53
CA GLU A 183 0.72 5.98 15.84
C GLU A 183 0.27 4.51 15.79
N ARG A 184 -0.80 4.20 15.03
CA ARG A 184 -1.28 2.83 14.81
C ARG A 184 -0.24 1.97 14.11
N SER A 185 0.33 2.45 12.99
CA SER A 185 1.38 1.74 12.25
C SER A 185 2.62 1.50 13.12
N TYR A 186 3.02 2.51 13.89
CA TYR A 186 4.12 2.39 14.84
C TYR A 186 3.86 1.33 15.91
N ALA A 187 2.68 1.37 16.55
CA ALA A 187 2.33 0.43 17.60
C ALA A 187 2.33 -1.01 17.10
N GLN A 188 1.84 -1.25 15.89
CA GLN A 188 1.84 -2.58 15.30
C GLN A 188 3.23 -3.06 14.90
N ARG A 189 4.09 -2.19 14.36
CA ARG A 189 5.48 -2.55 14.07
C ARG A 189 6.25 -2.92 15.34
N LEU A 190 6.02 -2.20 16.45
CA LEU A 190 6.56 -2.59 17.75
C LEU A 190 6.08 -3.99 18.18
N LEU A 191 4.78 -4.28 18.06
CA LEU A 191 4.22 -5.59 18.40
C LEU A 191 4.76 -6.71 17.51
N ALA A 192 5.05 -6.38 16.25
CA ALA A 192 5.63 -7.29 15.27
C ALA A 192 7.15 -7.51 15.46
N GLY A 193 7.80 -6.78 16.37
CA GLY A 193 9.25 -6.83 16.56
C GLY A 193 10.05 -6.17 15.42
N ASP A 194 9.43 -5.32 14.62
CA ASP A 194 10.11 -4.53 13.58
C ASP A 194 11.03 -3.47 14.22
N ASP A 195 12.13 -3.16 13.54
CA ASP A 195 12.95 -1.99 13.88
C ASP A 195 12.21 -0.70 13.53
N VAL A 196 11.69 -0.04 14.57
CA VAL A 196 10.93 1.21 14.43
C VAL A 196 11.81 2.45 14.23
N HIS A 197 13.13 2.34 14.39
CA HIS A 197 14.08 3.41 14.09
C HIS A 197 14.53 3.39 12.62
N ALA A 198 14.38 2.25 11.93
CA ALA A 198 14.54 2.17 10.50
C ALA A 198 13.34 2.80 9.76
N PRO A 199 13.55 3.37 8.56
CA PRO A 199 12.45 3.77 7.69
C PRO A 199 11.50 2.58 7.43
N PRO A 200 10.17 2.77 7.50
CA PRO A 200 9.24 1.68 7.26
C PRO A 200 9.33 1.16 5.83
N PHE A 201 9.15 -0.14 5.66
CA PHE A 201 8.91 -0.74 4.35
C PHE A 201 7.53 -0.31 3.83
N MET A 202 7.53 0.58 2.83
CA MET A 202 6.35 1.37 2.41
C MET A 202 5.94 1.22 0.94
N PRO A 203 5.91 0.01 0.34
CA PRO A 203 5.35 -0.17 -1.00
C PRO A 203 3.85 0.18 -1.02
N VAL A 204 3.32 0.43 -2.23
CA VAL A 204 1.93 0.84 -2.46
C VAL A 204 1.33 0.01 -3.57
N LEU A 205 0.06 -0.36 -3.43
CA LEU A 205 -0.70 -1.14 -4.40
C LEU A 205 -1.83 -0.28 -4.97
N LEU A 206 -1.90 -0.15 -6.29
CA LEU A 206 -3.04 0.39 -7.00
C LEU A 206 -3.87 -0.77 -7.54
N GLN A 207 -5.17 -0.78 -7.27
CA GLN A 207 -6.06 -1.85 -7.71
C GLN A 207 -7.34 -1.25 -8.30
N VAL A 208 -7.82 -1.81 -9.41
CA VAL A 208 -9.11 -1.43 -9.99
C VAL A 208 -10.24 -1.87 -9.05
N MET A 209 -11.18 -0.96 -8.76
CA MET A 209 -12.35 -1.24 -7.95
C MET A 209 -13.42 -2.00 -8.76
N VAL A 210 -14.29 -2.75 -8.07
CA VAL A 210 -15.25 -3.67 -8.70
C VAL A 210 -16.68 -3.20 -8.44
N GLY A 211 -17.33 -2.70 -9.49
CA GLY A 211 -18.72 -2.21 -9.44
C GLY A 211 -18.82 -0.70 -9.24
N GLU A 212 -17.78 -0.05 -8.74
CA GLU A 212 -17.66 1.40 -8.63
C GLU A 212 -17.24 2.02 -9.97
N THR A 213 -18.21 2.39 -10.79
CA THR A 213 -18.04 3.28 -11.94
C THR A 213 -18.70 4.63 -11.65
N ALA A 214 -18.53 5.62 -12.54
CA ALA A 214 -19.20 6.92 -12.38
C ALA A 214 -20.74 6.84 -12.26
N SER A 215 -21.34 5.75 -12.72
CA SER A 215 -22.79 5.48 -12.65
C SER A 215 -23.15 4.17 -11.95
N GLY A 216 -22.15 3.38 -11.53
CA GLY A 216 -22.31 2.02 -11.02
C GLY A 216 -22.63 1.97 -9.53
N HIS A 217 -23.19 0.85 -9.09
CA HIS A 217 -23.42 0.54 -7.68
C HIS A 217 -22.74 -0.80 -7.41
N ILE A 218 -22.09 -0.96 -6.27
CA ILE A 218 -21.58 -2.26 -5.82
C ILE A 218 -22.80 -3.06 -5.35
N PRO A 219 -23.23 -4.12 -6.05
CA PRO A 219 -24.44 -4.82 -5.68
C PRO A 219 -24.25 -5.61 -4.38
N SER A 220 -23.10 -6.26 -4.21
CA SER A 220 -22.74 -7.01 -3.01
C SER A 220 -21.24 -7.17 -2.90
N SER A 221 -20.76 -7.39 -1.68
CA SER A 221 -19.37 -7.72 -1.39
C SER A 221 -19.28 -8.51 -0.10
N GLY A 222 -18.13 -9.15 0.13
CA GLY A 222 -18.01 -10.08 1.25
C GLY A 222 -16.59 -10.54 1.56
N VAL A 223 -16.49 -11.39 2.58
CA VAL A 223 -15.28 -12.08 3.01
C VAL A 223 -15.56 -13.58 3.05
N MET A 224 -14.61 -14.38 2.59
CA MET A 224 -14.70 -15.83 2.62
C MET A 224 -13.58 -16.39 3.50
N PHE A 225 -13.95 -17.28 4.41
CA PHE A 225 -13.03 -18.06 5.23
C PHE A 225 -13.15 -19.53 4.84
N THR A 226 -12.04 -20.16 4.48
CA THR A 226 -11.99 -21.60 4.11
C THR A 226 -11.95 -22.52 5.33
N LYS A 227 -12.05 -21.95 6.53
CA LYS A 227 -12.17 -22.61 7.84
C LYS A 227 -13.11 -21.78 8.70
N GLU A 228 -13.72 -22.42 9.69
CA GLU A 228 -14.51 -21.72 10.72
C GLU A 228 -13.60 -20.71 11.47
N PRO A 229 -13.90 -19.40 11.43
CA PRO A 229 -13.23 -18.41 12.26
C PRO A 229 -13.49 -18.75 13.72
N GLU A 230 -12.43 -18.99 14.50
CA GLU A 230 -12.49 -19.25 15.95
C GLU A 230 -13.16 -20.58 16.38
N GLY A 231 -13.56 -21.43 15.43
CA GLY A 231 -14.19 -22.73 15.72
C GLY A 231 -13.33 -23.94 15.34
N PRO A 232 -13.55 -25.11 15.97
CA PRO A 232 -12.76 -26.31 15.73
C PRO A 232 -13.25 -27.09 14.51
N THR A 233 -14.35 -26.70 13.86
CA THR A 233 -15.01 -27.56 12.87
C THR A 233 -14.19 -27.62 11.57
N PRO A 234 -13.61 -28.79 11.24
CA PRO A 234 -12.87 -28.90 9.99
C PRO A 234 -13.83 -28.88 8.80
N HIS A 235 -13.32 -28.46 7.64
CA HIS A 235 -14.06 -28.48 6.36
C HIS A 235 -15.30 -27.57 6.29
N VAL A 236 -15.43 -26.59 7.19
CA VAL A 236 -16.44 -25.53 7.09
C VAL A 236 -15.88 -24.35 6.31
N THR A 237 -16.63 -23.90 5.30
CA THR A 237 -16.37 -22.62 4.62
C THR A 237 -17.46 -21.65 5.05
N GLN A 238 -17.05 -20.47 5.52
CA GLN A 238 -17.95 -19.39 5.90
C GLN A 238 -17.84 -18.25 4.90
N ILE A 239 -18.98 -17.74 4.43
CA ILE A 239 -19.04 -16.60 3.51
C ILE A 239 -19.88 -15.53 4.16
N GLN A 240 -19.26 -14.40 4.46
CA GLN A 240 -19.96 -13.22 4.94
C GLN A 240 -20.21 -12.27 3.79
N SER A 241 -21.45 -11.82 3.59
CA SER A 241 -21.83 -10.94 2.48
C SER A 241 -22.73 -9.79 2.93
N THR A 242 -22.55 -8.62 2.32
CA THR A 242 -23.41 -7.44 2.54
C THR A 242 -23.60 -6.67 1.24
N LEU A 243 -24.54 -5.72 1.23
CA LEU A 243 -24.73 -4.78 0.12
C LEU A 243 -23.72 -3.63 0.21
N GLY A 244 -23.20 -3.17 -0.93
CA GLY A 244 -22.22 -2.09 -0.97
C GLY A 244 -20.77 -2.57 -0.79
N HIS A 245 -19.89 -1.67 -0.34
CA HIS A 245 -18.44 -1.89 -0.30
C HIS A 245 -18.02 -2.81 0.86
N ASN A 246 -17.02 -3.66 0.62
CA ASN A 246 -16.60 -4.70 1.57
C ASN A 246 -16.04 -4.17 2.90
N GLU A 247 -15.64 -2.90 2.96
CA GLU A 247 -15.14 -2.26 4.16
C GLU A 247 -16.20 -2.32 5.28
N ALA A 248 -17.49 -2.31 4.92
CA ALA A 248 -18.57 -2.45 5.88
C ALA A 248 -18.56 -3.80 6.61
N VAL A 249 -18.19 -4.89 5.93
CA VAL A 249 -18.03 -6.23 6.53
C VAL A 249 -16.73 -6.28 7.32
N VAL A 250 -15.62 -5.88 6.69
CA VAL A 250 -14.27 -5.99 7.28
C VAL A 250 -14.14 -5.16 8.57
N ALA A 251 -14.76 -3.97 8.62
CA ALA A 251 -14.75 -3.11 9.79
C ALA A 251 -15.93 -3.36 10.75
N GLY A 252 -16.81 -4.33 10.46
CA GLY A 252 -17.99 -4.64 11.29
C GLY A 252 -18.98 -3.47 11.42
N LEU A 253 -19.07 -2.62 10.40
CA LEU A 253 -19.93 -1.42 10.41
C LEU A 253 -21.38 -1.74 10.06
N LEU A 254 -21.63 -2.79 9.28
CA LEU A 254 -22.96 -3.24 8.89
C LEU A 254 -23.13 -4.74 9.17
N PRO A 255 -24.37 -5.20 9.42
CA PRO A 255 -24.66 -6.63 9.47
C PRO A 255 -24.37 -7.29 8.11
N ALA A 256 -23.95 -8.54 8.17
CA ALA A 256 -23.67 -9.38 7.01
C ALA A 256 -24.45 -10.70 7.11
N ASP A 257 -24.93 -11.19 5.98
CA ASP A 257 -25.40 -12.57 5.84
C ASP A 257 -24.19 -13.51 6.01
N THR A 258 -24.35 -14.67 6.66
CA THR A 258 -23.26 -15.62 6.97
C THR A 258 -23.64 -17.05 6.61
#